data_AF-Q9R136-F1
#
_entry.id   AF-Q9R136-F1
#
_cell.length_a   1.000
_cell.length_b   1.000
_cell.length_c   1.000
_cell.angle_alpha   90.00
_cell.angle_beta   90.00
_cell.angle_gamma   90.00
#
_symmetry.space_group_name_H-M   'P 1'
#
loop_
_entity.id
_entity.type
_entity.pdbx_description
1 polymer ?
#
loop_
_entity_poly.entity_id
_entity_poly.type
_entity_poly.pdbx_seq_one_letter_code
_entity_poly.pdbx_strand_id
1 'polypeptide(L)'
;GLLYFGVFGPQREEKFPNGLPIISSMAQTLTLRSSSQNASDKPVAHVVPNHQVEEQLEWLSRRANALLANGMELRDNQLVVPSDGLYLVYSQVLFKGQGCP
;
A
#
# COMPACT_ATOMS: atom_id res chain seq x y z
N GLY A 1 0.94 -1.34 15.60
CA GLY A 1 -0.37 -1.66 15.00
C GLY A 1 -0.14 -2.58 13.82
N LEU A 2 -0.94 -3.63 13.69
CA LEU A 2 -0.86 -4.65 12.64
C LEU A 2 -1.78 -4.28 11.47
N LEU A 3 -1.35 -4.55 10.24
CA LEU A 3 -2.09 -4.21 9.01
C LEU A 3 -3.09 -5.30 8.63
N TYR A 4 -4.31 -4.92 8.24
CA TYR A 4 -5.34 -5.80 7.70
C TYR A 4 -5.72 -5.34 6.30
N PHE A 5 -5.54 -6.21 5.30
CA PHE A 5 -6.00 -6.00 3.93
C PHE A 5 -7.21 -6.90 3.68
N GLY A 6 -8.36 -6.32 3.33
CA GLY A 6 -9.55 -7.08 2.94
C GLY A 6 -9.40 -7.72 1.56
N VAL A 7 -9.86 -8.96 1.40
CA VAL A 7 -9.82 -9.73 0.14
C VAL A 7 -11.25 -9.96 -0.37
N PHE A 8 -11.51 -9.66 -1.64
CA PHE A 8 -12.72 -10.09 -2.35
C PHE A 8 -12.41 -11.34 -3.18
N GLY A 9 -12.96 -12.50 -2.77
CA GLY A 9 -12.87 -13.78 -3.47
C GLY A 9 -13.38 -14.94 -2.60
N PRO A 10 -13.94 -16.02 -3.17
CA PRO A 10 -14.59 -17.07 -2.38
C PRO A 10 -13.57 -17.81 -1.53
N GLN A 11 -13.63 -17.61 -0.21
CA GLN A 11 -12.84 -18.35 0.77
C GLN A 11 -13.43 -19.76 0.87
N ARG A 12 -12.72 -20.76 0.33
CA ARG A 12 -13.00 -22.16 0.68
C ARG A 12 -12.60 -22.36 2.13
N GLU A 13 -13.58 -22.68 2.95
CA GLU A 13 -13.44 -22.90 4.38
C GLU A 13 -12.77 -24.26 4.61
N GLU A 14 -11.44 -24.29 4.71
CA GLU A 14 -10.73 -25.49 5.16
C GLU A 14 -10.84 -25.59 6.68
N LYS A 15 -11.64 -26.57 7.13
CA LYS A 15 -11.91 -26.87 8.53
C LYS A 15 -11.09 -28.07 8.97
N PHE A 16 -10.15 -27.89 9.91
CA PHE A 16 -9.44 -28.98 10.59
C PHE A 16 -9.30 -28.72 12.10
N PRO A 17 -9.06 -29.76 12.92
CA PRO A 17 -9.71 -29.93 14.20
C PRO A 17 -8.88 -29.28 15.30
N ASN A 18 -9.52 -28.34 16.00
CA ASN A 18 -9.40 -27.99 17.42
C ASN A 18 -9.71 -26.49 17.52
N GLY A 19 -10.97 -26.19 17.85
CA GLY A 19 -11.59 -24.86 17.78
C GLY A 19 -10.95 -23.80 18.68
N LEU A 20 -9.78 -23.32 18.30
CA LEU A 20 -9.12 -22.15 18.88
C LEU A 20 -9.03 -21.05 17.80
N PRO A 21 -9.61 -19.86 18.03
CA PRO A 21 -9.53 -18.78 17.07
C PRO A 21 -8.11 -18.20 17.09
N ILE A 22 -7.31 -18.54 16.08
CA ILE A 22 -6.02 -17.89 15.86
C ILE A 22 -6.33 -16.51 15.26
N ILE A 23 -6.02 -15.45 16.00
CA ILE A 23 -5.89 -14.09 15.44
C ILE A 23 -4.65 -14.13 14.54
N SER A 24 -4.82 -14.58 13.30
CA SER A 24 -3.74 -14.64 12.32
C SER A 24 -3.48 -13.23 11.80
N SER A 25 -2.30 -12.71 12.16
CA SER A 25 -1.71 -11.55 11.50
C SER A 25 -1.38 -11.89 10.06
N MET A 26 -2.34 -11.72 9.16
CA MET A 26 -2.12 -11.98 7.73
C MET A 26 -1.36 -10.83 7.07
N ALA A 27 -0.06 -10.73 7.34
CA ALA A 27 0.86 -9.99 6.47
C ALA A 27 1.01 -10.80 5.17
N GLN A 28 0.06 -10.64 4.25
CA GLN A 28 0.09 -11.32 2.96
C GLN A 28 1.10 -10.59 2.08
N THR A 29 2.32 -11.13 1.99
CA THR A 29 3.30 -10.71 0.99
C THR A 29 2.77 -11.05 -0.40
N LEU A 30 2.18 -10.07 -1.08
CA LEU A 30 1.78 -10.20 -2.49
C LEU A 30 3.05 -10.34 -3.34
N THR A 31 3.40 -11.58 -3.67
CA THR A 31 4.56 -11.87 -4.53
C THR A 31 4.12 -11.77 -5.99
N LEU A 32 4.18 -10.56 -6.54
CA LEU A 32 3.97 -10.32 -7.98
C LEU A 32 5.25 -10.66 -8.75
N ARG A 33 5.31 -11.86 -9.33
CA ARG A 33 6.39 -12.26 -10.24
C ARG A 33 6.19 -11.58 -11.60
N SER A 34 6.66 -10.34 -11.72
CA SER A 34 6.76 -9.66 -13.02
C SER A 34 8.07 -10.06 -13.71
N SER A 35 7.97 -10.48 -14.98
CA SER A 35 9.03 -11.05 -15.83
C SER A 35 10.10 -10.07 -16.31
N SER A 36 10.16 -8.85 -15.78
CA SER A 36 11.13 -7.85 -16.23
C SER A 36 12.56 -8.33 -15.91
N GLN A 37 13.42 -8.34 -16.91
CA GLN A 37 14.80 -8.82 -16.78
C GLN A 37 15.67 -7.93 -15.88
N ASN A 38 15.27 -6.66 -15.63
CA ASN A 38 15.92 -5.75 -14.68
C ASN A 38 14.89 -5.12 -13.73
N ALA A 39 14.89 -5.53 -12.45
CA ALA A 39 13.99 -4.97 -11.43
C ALA A 39 14.21 -3.47 -11.17
N SER A 40 15.39 -2.94 -11.53
CA SER A 40 15.79 -1.55 -11.29
C SER A 40 15.02 -0.53 -12.13
N ASP A 41 14.41 -0.94 -13.25
CA ASP A 41 13.77 -0.01 -14.21
C ASP A 41 12.24 0.00 -14.09
N LYS A 42 11.67 -0.76 -13.14
CA LYS A 42 10.21 -0.79 -12.95
C LYS A 42 9.71 0.57 -12.44
N PRO A 43 8.66 1.16 -13.02
CA PRO A 43 7.98 2.31 -12.45
C PRO A 43 7.58 2.03 -11.00
N VAL A 44 8.01 2.89 -10.07
CA VAL A 44 7.74 2.71 -8.64
C VAL A 44 7.48 4.04 -7.95
N ALA A 45 6.47 4.04 -7.10
CA ALA A 45 6.17 5.14 -6.20
C ALA A 45 5.85 4.59 -4.80
N HIS A 46 6.46 5.20 -3.78
CA HIS A 46 6.09 5.10 -2.38
C HIS A 46 6.15 6.52 -1.81
N VAL A 47 4.98 7.11 -1.58
CA VAL A 47 4.85 8.48 -1.08
C VAL A 47 4.33 8.47 0.34
N VAL A 48 4.73 9.47 1.12
CA VAL A 48 4.38 9.60 2.55
C VAL A 48 3.66 10.92 2.79
N PRO A 49 2.79 11.01 3.81
CA PRO A 49 2.10 12.25 4.12
C PRO A 49 3.07 13.37 4.55
N ASN A 50 2.75 14.61 4.19
CA ASN A 50 3.42 15.79 4.69
C ASN A 50 2.95 16.09 6.12
N HIS A 51 3.80 15.80 7.11
CA HIS A 51 3.48 16.07 8.52
C HIS A 51 3.56 17.56 8.90
N GLN A 52 3.89 18.46 7.96
CA GLN A 52 3.98 19.90 8.22
C GLN A 52 2.67 20.65 7.91
N VAL A 53 1.73 20.00 7.22
CA VAL A 53 0.39 20.54 6.94
C VAL A 53 -0.62 19.79 7.81
N GLU A 54 -1.45 20.54 8.51
CA GLU A 54 -2.53 19.98 9.33
C GLU A 54 -3.82 19.92 8.51
N GLU A 55 -4.71 18.98 8.87
CA GLU A 55 -6.06 18.82 8.27
C GLU A 55 -6.10 18.50 6.76
N GLN A 56 -4.95 18.35 6.12
CA GLN A 56 -4.83 18.02 4.70
C GLN A 56 -3.88 16.85 4.49
N LEU A 57 -4.21 16.00 3.51
CA LEU A 57 -3.32 14.95 3.04
C LEU A 57 -2.56 15.42 1.79
N GLU A 58 -1.32 15.87 1.98
CA GLU A 58 -0.38 16.16 0.89
C GLU A 58 0.69 15.05 0.84
N TRP A 59 0.87 14.44 -0.33
CA TRP A 59 1.85 13.39 -0.55
C TRP A 59 3.24 13.97 -0.86
N LEU A 60 4.29 13.34 -0.32
CA LEU A 60 5.69 13.69 -0.57
C LEU A 60 6.49 12.48 -1.02
N SER A 61 7.41 12.71 -1.97
CA SER A 61 8.39 11.73 -2.43
C SER A 61 9.82 12.01 -1.96
N ARG A 62 10.13 13.25 -1.57
CA ARG A 62 11.47 13.68 -1.13
C ARG A 62 11.63 13.50 0.39
N ARG A 63 11.60 12.25 0.83
CA ARG A 63 11.81 11.82 2.22
C ARG A 63 12.64 10.53 2.23
N ALA A 64 13.34 10.26 3.32
CA ALA A 64 14.01 8.97 3.49
C ALA A 64 12.98 7.83 3.41
N ASN A 65 13.33 6.74 2.73
CA ASN A 65 12.45 5.58 2.46
C ASN A 65 11.20 5.88 1.60
N ALA A 66 11.08 7.08 1.04
CA ALA A 66 10.12 7.37 -0.04
C ALA A 66 10.76 7.13 -1.40
N LEU A 67 9.95 6.74 -2.38
CA LEU A 67 10.38 6.38 -3.73
C LEU A 67 9.49 7.11 -4.75
N LEU A 68 10.12 7.68 -5.78
CA LEU A 68 9.45 8.16 -6.97
C LEU A 68 10.47 8.07 -8.11
N ALA A 69 10.36 7.03 -8.92
CA ALA A 69 11.40 6.69 -9.89
C ALA A 69 10.81 6.07 -11.16
N ASN A 70 11.67 5.98 -12.18
CA ASN A 70 11.41 5.27 -13.43
C ASN A 70 10.13 5.72 -14.14
N GLY A 71 9.96 7.05 -14.24
CA GLY A 71 8.84 7.68 -14.96
C GLY A 71 7.57 7.88 -14.13
N MET A 72 7.47 7.34 -12.91
CA MET A 72 6.37 7.72 -12.02
C MET A 72 6.48 9.21 -11.65
N GLU A 73 5.36 9.92 -11.73
CA GLU A 73 5.29 11.32 -11.31
C GLU A 73 4.28 11.50 -10.18
N LEU A 74 4.53 12.52 -9.34
CA LEU A 74 3.56 13.01 -8.36
C LEU A 74 3.18 14.43 -8.77
N ARG A 75 1.96 14.61 -9.26
CA ARG A 75 1.46 15.87 -9.78
C ARG A 75 0.08 16.13 -9.23
N ASP A 76 -0.15 17.34 -8.71
CA ASP A 76 -1.45 17.74 -8.15
C ASP A 76 -2.00 16.73 -7.13
N ASN A 77 -1.11 16.25 -6.24
CA ASN A 77 -1.36 15.24 -5.21
C ASN A 77 -1.80 13.86 -5.72
N GLN A 78 -1.52 13.53 -6.99
CA GLN A 78 -1.87 12.26 -7.64
C GLN A 78 -0.64 11.59 -8.25
N LEU A 79 -0.60 10.26 -8.18
CA LEU A 79 0.42 9.48 -8.88
C LEU A 79 0.04 9.29 -10.35
N VAL A 80 0.95 9.63 -11.25
CA VAL A 80 0.79 9.45 -12.70
C VAL A 80 1.67 8.28 -13.16
N VAL A 81 1.06 7.33 -13.86
CA VAL A 81 1.75 6.17 -14.41
C VAL A 81 2.39 6.52 -15.77
N PRO A 82 3.62 6.06 -16.06
CA PRO A 82 4.32 6.42 -17.29
C PRO A 82 3.89 5.62 -18.52
N SER A 83 3.24 4.47 -18.33
CA SER A 83 2.88 3.55 -19.41
C SER A 83 1.78 2.59 -19.01
N ASP A 84 1.10 2.00 -19.99
CA ASP A 84 0.11 0.94 -19.77
C ASP A 84 0.78 -0.31 -19.17
N GLY A 85 0.07 -1.01 -18.29
CA GLY A 85 0.58 -2.24 -17.68
C GLY A 85 -0.14 -2.64 -16.40
N LEU A 86 0.37 -3.69 -15.76
CA LEU A 86 -0.11 -4.14 -14.45
C LEU A 86 0.68 -3.43 -13.34
N TYR A 87 -0.04 -2.78 -12.44
CA TYR A 87 0.51 -2.05 -11.30
C TYR A 87 -0.08 -2.58 -10.00
N LEU A 88 0.78 -2.73 -8.97
CA LEU A 88 0.32 -2.91 -7.61
C LEU A 88 0.08 -1.54 -6.99
N VAL A 89 -1.16 -1.28 -6.56
CA VAL A 89 -1.54 -0.04 -5.88
C VAL A 89 -1.94 -0.38 -4.44
N TYR A 90 -1.34 0.31 -3.48
CA TYR A 90 -1.66 0.18 -2.06
C TYR A 90 -1.64 1.55 -1.39
N SER A 91 -2.38 1.69 -0.29
CA SER A 91 -2.41 2.91 0.53
C SER A 91 -2.76 2.56 1.97
N GLN A 92 -2.24 3.33 2.92
CA GLN A 92 -2.53 3.21 4.34
C GLN A 92 -2.70 4.60 4.95
N VAL A 93 -3.75 4.77 5.76
CA VAL A 93 -4.02 5.97 6.54
C VAL A 93 -4.27 5.61 8.00
N LEU A 94 -3.99 6.54 8.91
CA LEU A 94 -4.26 6.40 10.34
C LEU A 94 -5.00 7.65 10.81
N PHE A 95 -6.22 7.47 11.32
CA PHE A 95 -7.03 8.55 11.89
C PHE A 95 -6.88 8.61 13.41
N LYS A 96 -6.97 9.82 13.96
CA LYS A 96 -7.03 10.07 15.40
C LYS A 96 -8.14 11.08 15.68
N GLY A 97 -8.94 10.83 16.70
CA GLY A 97 -9.96 11.76 17.21
C GLY A 97 -10.01 11.69 18.73
N GLN A 98 -10.56 12.74 19.37
CA GLN A 98 -10.77 12.78 20.82
C GLN A 98 -12.25 13.00 21.12
N GLY A 99 -12.93 11.97 21.63
CA GLY A 99 -14.38 11.98 21.89
C GLY A 99 -15.23 11.92 20.63
N CYS A 100 -16.55 12.02 20.83
CA CYS A 100 -17.56 12.20 19.79
C CYS A 100 -18.44 13.39 20.22
N PRO A 101 -18.32 14.57 19.59
CA PRO A 101 -19.13 15.74 19.94
C PRO A 101 -20.61 15.57 19.58
#